data_AF-A0A4R4VLK2-F1
#
_entry.id   AF-A0A4R4VLK2-F1
#
_cell.length_a   1.000
_cell.length_b   1.000
_cell.length_c   1.000
_cell.angle_alpha   90.00
_cell.angle_beta   90.00
_cell.angle_gamma   90.00
#
_symmetry.space_group_name_H-M   'P 1'
#
loop_
_entity.id
_entity.type
_entity.pdbx_description
1 polymer ?
#
loop_
_entity_poly.entity_id
_entity_poly.type
_entity_poly.pdbx_seq_one_letter_code
_entity_poly.pdbx_strand_id
1 'polypeptide(L)'
;MKRSDRPRRWPAYAVAGLFLGYAAGKAAFAAQDRLGFPGGPPVPASEAASYFMDAAAAQWLATASGVVGAAIVLLTVLPPGRRVPRRLMLLVLAVMAAAVGGGAGIMAVDGFVGIGVGWQWYHGVLGIVVIVLFMETIRSYATSTGRRRFVGGRTGP
;
A
#
# COMPACT_ATOMS: atom_id res chain seq x y z
N MET A 1 -27.37 19.63 9.73
CA MET A 1 -26.96 18.51 8.86
C MET A 1 -26.05 17.58 9.65
N LYS A 2 -26.57 16.49 10.26
CA LYS A 2 -25.74 15.51 10.98
C LYS A 2 -24.92 14.72 9.95
N ARG A 3 -23.64 15.08 9.73
CA ARG A 3 -22.71 14.19 9.03
C ARG A 3 -22.73 12.87 9.79
N SER A 4 -23.17 11.80 9.13
CA SER A 4 -23.14 10.46 9.69
C SER A 4 -21.70 10.14 10.04
N ASP A 5 -21.42 10.04 11.33
CA ASP A 5 -20.08 9.90 11.93
C ASP A 5 -19.51 8.47 11.72
N ARG A 6 -19.92 7.82 10.62
CA ARG A 6 -19.45 6.48 10.27
C ARG A 6 -18.02 6.60 9.73
N PRO A 7 -17.08 5.80 10.26
CA PRO A 7 -15.72 5.76 9.74
C PRO A 7 -15.72 5.49 8.23
N ARG A 8 -14.98 6.30 7.47
CA ARG A 8 -14.87 6.15 6.02
C ARG A 8 -14.07 4.87 5.71
N ARG A 9 -14.73 3.86 5.17
CA ARG A 9 -14.10 2.56 4.82
C ARG A 9 -13.58 2.50 3.39
N TRP A 10 -14.07 3.39 2.52
CA TRP A 10 -13.73 3.39 1.10
C TRP A 10 -12.22 3.49 0.79
N PRO A 11 -11.38 4.24 1.56
CA PRO A 11 -9.95 4.32 1.24
C PRO A 11 -9.27 2.94 1.36
N ALA A 12 -9.66 2.14 2.36
CA ALA A 12 -9.13 0.80 2.54
C ALA A 12 -9.49 -0.11 1.36
N TYR A 13 -10.73 -0.05 0.86
CA TYR A 13 -11.13 -0.83 -0.31
C TYR A 13 -10.39 -0.39 -1.58
N ALA A 14 -10.21 0.92 -1.78
CA ALA A 14 -9.45 1.45 -2.92
C ALA A 14 -7.99 0.99 -2.88
N VAL A 15 -7.33 1.12 -1.73
CA VAL A 15 -5.94 0.67 -1.53
C VAL A 15 -5.82 -0.84 -1.69
N ALA A 16 -6.76 -1.63 -1.17
CA ALA A 16 -6.77 -3.08 -1.35
C ALA A 16 -6.89 -3.45 -2.85
N GLY A 17 -7.77 -2.77 -3.59
CA GLY A 17 -7.88 -2.92 -5.03
C GLY A 17 -6.59 -2.60 -5.78
N LEU A 18 -5.91 -1.51 -5.39
CA LEU A 18 -4.61 -1.13 -5.97
C LEU A 18 -3.53 -2.18 -5.70
N PHE A 19 -3.45 -2.72 -4.48
CA PHE A 19 -2.52 -3.80 -4.15
C PHE A 19 -2.82 -5.10 -4.89
N LEU A 20 -4.08 -5.45 -5.07
CA LEU A 20 -4.46 -6.62 -5.86
C LEU A 20 -4.18 -6.42 -7.35
N GLY A 21 -4.42 -5.23 -7.90
CA GLY A 21 -4.06 -4.89 -9.27
C GLY A 21 -2.55 -4.95 -9.51
N TYR A 22 -1.77 -4.41 -8.56
CA TYR A 22 -0.31 -4.55 -8.54
C TYR A 22 0.12 -6.03 -8.51
N ALA A 23 -0.45 -6.82 -7.59
CA ALA A 23 -0.14 -8.24 -7.46
C ALA A 23 -0.46 -9.02 -8.74
N ALA A 24 -1.63 -8.78 -9.34
CA ALA A 24 -2.03 -9.42 -10.58
C ALA A 24 -1.07 -9.09 -11.74
N GLY A 25 -0.68 -7.82 -11.87
CA GLY A 25 0.29 -7.42 -12.88
C GLY A 25 1.68 -8.03 -12.63
N LYS A 26 2.10 -8.15 -11.37
CA LYS A 26 3.35 -8.82 -11.00
C LYS A 26 3.31 -10.33 -11.29
N ALA A 27 2.19 -11.00 -11.03
CA ALA A 27 2.01 -12.41 -11.37
C ALA A 27 2.07 -12.63 -12.89
N ALA A 28 1.47 -11.74 -13.69
CA ALA A 28 1.54 -11.81 -15.14
C ALA A 28 2.98 -11.65 -15.66
N PHE A 29 3.76 -10.73 -15.07
CA PHE A 29 5.17 -10.57 -15.40
C PHE A 29 6.01 -11.78 -14.97
N ALA A 30 5.72 -12.35 -13.80
CA ALA A 30 6.38 -13.57 -13.33
C ALA A 30 6.12 -14.76 -14.28
N ALA A 31 4.88 -14.92 -14.74
CA ALA A 31 4.49 -15.97 -15.69
C ALA A 31 5.14 -15.81 -17.08
N GLN A 32 5.58 -14.60 -17.42
CA GLN A 32 6.28 -14.29 -18.67
C GLN A 32 7.80 -14.26 -18.50
N ASP A 33 8.32 -14.53 -17.30
CA ASP A 33 9.73 -14.40 -16.94
C ASP A 33 10.30 -13.00 -17.21
N ARG A 34 9.47 -11.98 -16.94
CA ARG A 34 9.79 -10.56 -17.18
C ARG A 34 10.00 -9.80 -15.89
N LEU A 35 11.07 -9.00 -15.85
CA LEU A 35 11.28 -7.99 -14.81
C LEU A 35 10.56 -6.68 -15.12
N GLY A 36 10.35 -5.88 -14.07
CA GLY A 36 9.77 -4.54 -14.17
C GLY A 36 8.40 -4.40 -13.51
N PHE A 37 7.77 -3.25 -13.74
CA PHE A 37 6.49 -2.89 -13.16
C PHE A 37 5.43 -2.82 -14.28
N PRO A 38 4.21 -3.37 -14.08
CA PRO A 38 3.15 -3.27 -15.07
C PRO A 38 2.86 -1.80 -15.44
N GLY A 39 3.08 -1.44 -16.70
CA GLY A 39 2.94 -0.06 -17.21
C GLY A 39 4.14 0.86 -16.94
N GLY A 40 5.13 0.42 -16.16
CA GLY A 40 6.36 1.16 -15.90
C GLY A 40 7.43 1.01 -16.98
N PRO A 41 8.56 1.72 -16.84
CA PRO A 41 9.67 1.64 -17.79
C PRO A 41 10.24 0.21 -17.88
N PRO A 42 10.68 -0.23 -19.07
CA PRO A 42 11.29 -1.54 -19.23
C PRO A 42 12.64 -1.60 -18.52
N VAL A 43 12.94 -2.72 -17.87
CA VAL A 43 14.25 -2.97 -17.25
C VAL A 43 15.17 -3.61 -18.29
N PRO A 44 16.33 -3.02 -18.63
CA PRO A 44 17.29 -3.62 -19.55
C PRO A 44 17.85 -4.94 -19.00
N ALA A 45 18.10 -5.91 -19.88
CA ALA A 45 18.66 -7.21 -19.48
C ALA A 45 20.02 -7.09 -18.77
N SER A 46 20.83 -6.10 -19.15
CA SER A 46 22.12 -5.80 -18.50
C SER A 46 21.98 -5.33 -17.06
N GLU A 47 20.89 -4.62 -16.74
CA GLU A 47 20.59 -4.19 -15.37
C GLU A 47 20.02 -5.36 -14.56
N ALA A 48 19.13 -6.15 -15.18
CA ALA A 48 18.56 -7.35 -14.56
C ALA A 48 19.63 -8.35 -14.10
N ALA A 49 20.71 -8.52 -14.88
CA ALA A 49 21.82 -9.41 -14.55
C ALA A 49 22.59 -9.00 -13.27
N SER A 50 22.44 -7.75 -12.81
CA SER A 50 23.06 -7.26 -11.58
C SER A 50 22.22 -7.50 -10.32
N TYR A 51 20.96 -7.95 -10.48
CA TYR A 51 20.10 -8.22 -9.34
C TYR A 51 20.48 -9.50 -8.61
N PHE A 52 20.37 -9.44 -7.27
CA PHE A 52 20.70 -10.56 -6.39
C PHE A 52 19.70 -11.74 -6.48
N MET A 53 18.52 -11.49 -7.05
CA MET A 53 17.42 -12.45 -7.15
C MET A 53 16.97 -12.55 -8.60
N ASP A 54 16.66 -13.76 -9.03
CA ASP A 54 16.08 -14.03 -10.33
C ASP A 54 14.77 -13.25 -10.55
N ALA A 55 14.51 -12.92 -11.83
CA ALA A 55 13.36 -12.19 -12.31
C ALA A 55 12.04 -12.75 -11.79
N ALA A 56 11.78 -14.03 -12.05
CA ALA A 56 10.52 -14.66 -11.70
C ALA A 56 10.32 -14.69 -10.18
N ALA A 57 11.38 -15.02 -9.43
CA ALA A 57 11.35 -15.06 -7.97
C ALA A 57 11.02 -13.67 -7.37
N ALA A 58 11.65 -12.61 -7.88
CA ALA A 58 11.39 -11.24 -7.44
C ALA A 58 9.93 -10.82 -7.72
N GLN A 59 9.39 -11.19 -8.89
CA GLN A 59 8.01 -10.87 -9.25
C GLN A 59 6.97 -11.68 -8.46
N TRP A 60 7.25 -12.96 -8.15
CA TRP A 60 6.39 -13.75 -7.26
C TRP A 60 6.39 -13.21 -5.83
N LEU A 61 7.54 -12.75 -5.32
CA LEU A 61 7.62 -12.09 -4.02
C LEU A 61 6.85 -10.76 -4.01
N ALA A 62 6.96 -9.98 -5.08
CA ALA A 62 6.16 -8.77 -5.27
C ALA A 62 4.65 -9.07 -5.33
N THR A 63 4.26 -10.17 -5.97
CA THR A 63 2.87 -10.64 -6.01
C THR A 63 2.38 -10.98 -4.60
N ALA A 64 3.13 -11.80 -3.88
CA ALA A 64 2.78 -12.22 -2.52
C ALA A 64 2.67 -11.01 -1.57
N SER A 65 3.62 -10.07 -1.64
CA SER A 65 3.56 -8.84 -0.83
C SER A 65 2.35 -7.97 -1.17
N GLY A 66 1.95 -7.87 -2.44
CA GLY A 66 0.72 -7.18 -2.84
C GLY A 66 -0.53 -7.83 -2.24
N VAL A 67 -0.65 -9.17 -2.30
CA VAL A 67 -1.77 -9.91 -1.69
C VAL A 67 -1.81 -9.72 -0.17
N VAL A 68 -0.65 -9.85 0.51
CA VAL A 68 -0.54 -9.63 1.95
C VAL A 68 -0.91 -8.20 2.32
N GLY A 69 -0.42 -7.22 1.56
CA GLY A 69 -0.75 -5.81 1.75
C GLY A 69 -2.24 -5.53 1.63
N ALA A 70 -2.90 -6.11 0.62
CA ALA A 70 -4.35 -6.01 0.44
C ALA A 70 -5.10 -6.61 1.64
N ALA A 71 -4.69 -7.80 2.10
CA ALA A 71 -5.30 -8.45 3.25
C ALA A 71 -5.17 -7.61 4.53
N ILE A 72 -3.98 -7.07 4.81
CA ILE A 72 -3.74 -6.20 5.98
C ILE A 72 -4.61 -4.95 5.92
N VAL A 73 -4.69 -4.29 4.75
CA VAL A 73 -5.54 -3.11 4.58
C VAL A 73 -7.01 -3.44 4.80
N LEU A 74 -7.51 -4.57 4.29
CA LEU A 74 -8.87 -5.01 4.54
C LEU A 74 -9.14 -5.30 6.02
N LEU A 75 -8.16 -5.85 6.76
CA LEU A 75 -8.29 -6.04 8.20
C LEU A 75 -8.53 -4.72 8.96
N THR A 76 -8.12 -3.56 8.42
CA THR A 76 -8.42 -2.26 9.06
C THR A 76 -9.92 -1.93 9.10
N VAL A 77 -10.73 -2.53 8.23
CA VAL A 77 -12.17 -2.24 8.11
C VAL A 77 -13.08 -3.45 8.36
N LEU A 78 -12.52 -4.67 8.33
CA LEU A 78 -13.27 -5.91 8.55
C LEU A 78 -13.33 -6.33 10.03
N PRO A 79 -14.36 -7.08 10.47
CA PRO A 79 -14.49 -7.53 11.85
C PRO A 79 -13.28 -8.30 12.41
N PRO A 80 -12.62 -9.22 11.67
CA PRO A 80 -11.47 -9.96 12.19
C PRO A 80 -10.31 -9.07 12.65
N GLY A 81 -10.06 -7.95 11.95
CA GLY A 81 -8.95 -7.05 12.31
C GLY A 81 -9.17 -6.28 13.61
N ARG A 82 -10.39 -6.30 14.18
CA ARG A 82 -10.65 -5.76 15.52
C ARG A 82 -10.01 -6.58 16.64
N ARG A 83 -9.58 -7.81 16.36
CA ARG A 83 -8.85 -8.67 17.30
C ARG A 83 -7.36 -8.33 17.38
N VAL A 84 -6.83 -7.59 16.41
CA VAL A 84 -5.41 -7.22 16.38
C VAL A 84 -5.16 -6.06 17.37
N PRO A 85 -4.12 -6.15 18.23
CA PRO A 85 -3.75 -5.05 19.10
C PRO A 85 -3.49 -3.77 18.29
N ARG A 86 -4.15 -2.67 18.67
CA ARG A 86 -4.07 -1.39 17.93
C ARG A 86 -2.63 -0.93 17.67
N ARG A 87 -1.74 -1.05 18.66
CA ARG A 87 -0.33 -0.66 18.53
C ARG A 87 0.39 -1.48 17.46
N LEU A 88 0.12 -2.79 17.42
CA LEU A 88 0.68 -3.69 16.41
C LEU A 88 0.17 -3.34 15.01
N MET A 89 -1.14 -3.14 14.84
CA MET A 89 -1.69 -2.75 13.54
C MET A 89 -1.15 -1.39 13.06
N LEU A 90 -1.04 -0.40 13.95
CA LEU A 90 -0.44 0.90 13.59
C LEU A 90 1.03 0.79 13.22
N LEU A 91 1.80 -0.07 13.89
CA LEU A 91 3.19 -0.34 13.53
C LEU A 91 3.28 -0.97 12.13
N VAL A 92 2.46 -1.99 11.86
CA VAL A 92 2.40 -2.64 10.54
C VAL A 92 2.03 -1.62 9.46
N LEU A 93 1.00 -0.80 9.71
CA LEU A 93 0.60 0.26 8.78
C LEU A 93 1.68 1.33 8.57
N ALA A 94 2.47 1.66 9.61
CA ALA A 94 3.59 2.59 9.49
C ALA A 94 4.73 2.00 8.64
N VAL A 95 5.05 0.72 8.80
CA VAL A 95 6.04 0.02 7.95
C VAL A 95 5.55 -0.01 6.50
N MET A 96 4.29 -0.36 6.28
CA MET A 96 3.69 -0.33 4.94
C MET A 96 3.67 1.09 4.35
N ALA A 97 3.44 2.12 5.17
CA ALA A 97 3.47 3.51 4.74
C ALA A 97 4.87 3.92 4.25
N ALA A 98 5.93 3.48 4.94
CA ALA A 98 7.29 3.72 4.50
C ALA A 98 7.58 3.02 3.17
N ALA A 99 7.16 1.76 3.00
CA ALA A 99 7.35 1.01 1.75
C ALA A 99 6.56 1.61 0.57
N VAL A 100 5.27 1.90 0.78
CA VAL A 100 4.41 2.55 -0.22
C VAL A 100 4.93 3.94 -0.55
N GLY A 101 5.27 4.73 0.47
CA GLY A 101 5.82 6.07 0.32
C GLY A 101 7.15 6.07 -0.43
N GLY A 102 8.03 5.10 -0.19
CA GLY A 102 9.27 4.94 -0.95
C GLY A 102 9.01 4.66 -2.43
N GLY A 103 8.23 3.62 -2.74
CA GLY A 103 7.95 3.25 -4.13
C GLY A 103 7.16 4.32 -4.90
N ALA A 104 6.05 4.78 -4.33
CA ALA A 104 5.21 5.81 -4.93
C ALA A 104 5.89 7.19 -4.96
N GLY A 105 6.76 7.47 -3.99
CA GLY A 105 7.56 8.68 -3.93
C GLY A 105 8.59 8.73 -5.06
N ILE A 106 9.29 7.63 -5.34
CA ILE A 106 10.20 7.53 -6.49
C ILE A 106 9.42 7.74 -7.79
N MET A 107 8.25 7.11 -7.96
CA MET A 107 7.40 7.32 -9.14
C MET A 107 6.97 8.79 -9.30
N ALA A 108 6.63 9.46 -8.20
CA ALA A 108 6.27 10.88 -8.20
C ALA A 108 7.46 11.77 -8.58
N VAL A 109 8.59 11.61 -7.90
CA VAL A 109 9.78 12.42 -8.16
C VAL A 109 10.28 12.20 -9.59
N ASP A 110 10.42 10.96 -10.04
CA ASP A 110 10.88 10.68 -11.39
C ASP A 110 9.88 11.14 -12.47
N GLY A 111 8.58 10.92 -12.25
CA GLY A 111 7.57 11.31 -13.22
C GLY A 111 7.44 12.83 -13.44
N PHE A 112 7.75 13.64 -12.43
CA PHE A 112 7.64 15.11 -12.53
C PHE A 112 8.99 15.82 -12.72
N VAL A 113 10.07 15.28 -12.16
CA VAL A 113 11.39 15.91 -12.15
C VAL A 113 12.35 15.23 -13.12
N GLY A 114 12.14 13.95 -13.43
CA GLY A 114 13.01 13.18 -14.33
C GLY A 114 14.36 12.86 -13.69
N ILE A 115 14.40 11.97 -12.71
CA ILE A 115 15.64 11.53 -12.05
C ILE A 115 16.32 10.36 -12.77
N GLY A 116 15.78 9.95 -13.93
CA GLY A 116 16.41 9.01 -14.87
C GLY A 116 15.89 7.58 -14.80
N VAL A 117 14.79 7.31 -14.09
CA VAL A 117 14.20 5.95 -14.02
C VAL A 117 13.26 5.68 -15.21
N GLY A 118 12.66 6.72 -15.79
CA GLY A 118 11.84 6.64 -17.00
C GLY A 118 10.32 6.61 -16.75
N TRP A 119 9.89 6.93 -15.53
CA TRP A 119 8.49 7.14 -15.19
C TRP A 119 7.92 8.38 -15.90
N GLN A 120 6.69 8.25 -16.37
CA GLN A 120 5.95 9.34 -17.00
C GLN A 120 5.16 10.15 -15.96
N TRP A 121 4.80 11.41 -16.27
CA TRP A 121 4.08 12.32 -15.36
C TRP A 121 2.80 11.72 -14.76
N TYR A 122 2.05 10.92 -15.53
CA TYR A 122 0.82 10.28 -15.05
C TYR A 122 1.08 9.20 -14.00
N HIS A 123 2.26 8.55 -14.03
CA HIS A 123 2.70 7.67 -12.95
C HIS A 123 3.03 8.46 -11.69
N GLY A 124 3.54 9.68 -11.85
CA GLY A 124 3.79 10.56 -10.71
C GLY A 124 2.48 11.00 -10.03
N VAL A 125 1.45 11.33 -10.81
CA VAL A 125 0.09 11.59 -10.28
C VAL A 125 -0.43 10.35 -9.54
N LEU A 126 -0.30 9.16 -10.14
CA LEU A 126 -0.71 7.91 -9.52
C LEU A 126 0.01 7.69 -8.18
N GLY A 127 1.33 7.94 -8.12
CA GLY A 127 2.12 7.82 -6.91
C GLY A 127 1.59 8.71 -5.78
N ILE A 128 1.30 9.98 -6.07
CA ILE A 128 0.70 10.91 -5.09
C ILE A 128 -0.65 10.40 -4.61
N VAL A 129 -1.52 9.97 -5.53
CA VAL A 129 -2.86 9.45 -5.20
C VAL A 129 -2.75 8.23 -4.27
N VAL A 130 -1.85 7.29 -4.56
CA VAL A 130 -1.62 6.10 -3.74
C VAL A 130 -1.17 6.50 -2.32
N ILE A 131 -0.22 7.43 -2.19
CA ILE A 131 0.25 7.92 -0.88
C ILE A 131 -0.91 8.52 -0.08
N VAL A 132 -1.68 9.41 -0.70
CA VAL A 132 -2.81 10.08 -0.04
C VAL A 132 -3.87 9.07 0.40
N LEU A 133 -4.25 8.12 -0.47
CA LEU A 133 -5.20 7.07 -0.14
C LEU A 133 -4.71 6.17 1.00
N PHE A 134 -3.41 5.86 1.03
CA PHE A 134 -2.82 5.08 2.10
C PHE A 134 -2.84 5.84 3.43
N MET A 135 -2.47 7.13 3.43
CA MET A 135 -2.58 7.98 4.62
C MET A 135 -4.01 8.11 5.13
N GLU A 136 -4.99 8.24 4.24
CA GLU A 136 -6.41 8.27 4.59
C GLU A 136 -6.90 6.96 5.21
N THR A 137 -6.38 5.82 4.75
CA THR A 137 -6.64 4.50 5.36
C THR A 137 -6.12 4.45 6.80
N ILE A 138 -4.88 4.88 7.03
CA ILE A 138 -4.27 4.93 8.37
C ILE A 138 -5.05 5.88 9.28
N ARG A 139 -5.38 7.07 8.79
CA ARG A 139 -6.16 8.08 9.53
C ARG A 139 -7.53 7.55 9.93
N SER A 140 -8.24 6.90 9.01
CA SER A 140 -9.55 6.30 9.27
C SER A 140 -9.47 5.17 10.30
N TYR A 141 -8.45 4.32 10.22
CA TYR A 141 -8.21 3.27 11.22
C TYR A 141 -7.85 3.85 12.60
N ALA A 142 -6.96 4.83 12.66
CA ALA A 142 -6.48 5.43 13.90
C ALA A 142 -7.61 6.14 14.67
N THR A 143 -8.49 6.85 13.95
CA THR A 143 -9.65 7.56 14.50
C THR A 143 -10.73 6.60 14.98
N SER A 144 -11.07 5.57 14.18
CA SER A 144 -12.11 4.58 14.53
C SER A 144 -11.73 3.71 15.74
N THR A 145 -10.44 3.43 15.92
CA THR A 145 -9.94 2.62 17.05
C THR A 145 -9.55 3.44 18.29
N GLY A 146 -9.28 4.74 18.14
CA GLY A 146 -8.91 5.63 19.24
C GLY A 146 -10.07 5.96 20.20
N ARG A 147 -11.30 6.06 19.69
CA ARG A 147 -12.49 6.43 20.49
C ARG A 147 -12.83 5.46 21.62
N ARG A 148 -12.34 4.21 21.61
CA ARG A 148 -12.61 3.21 22.67
C ARG A 148 -11.85 3.47 23.98
N ARG A 149 -10.80 4.30 23.99
CA ARG A 149 -9.98 4.52 25.19
C ARG A 149 -10.59 5.49 26.22
N PHE A 150 -11.63 6.26 25.85
CA PHE A 150 -12.19 7.32 26.70
C PHE A 150 -13.47 6.95 27.47
N VAL A 151 -14.07 5.78 27.22
CA VAL A 151 -15.32 5.35 27.92
C VAL A 151 -15.03 4.52 29.17
N GLY A 152 -13.76 4.31 29.52
CA GLY A 152 -13.32 3.54 30.70
C GLY A 152 -12.98 4.39 31.93
N GLY A 153 -13.53 5.60 32.04
CA GLY A 153 -13.44 6.41 33.26
C GLY A 153 -14.27 5.76 34.37
N ARG A 154 -13.70 4.73 35.02
CA ARG A 154 -14.16 4.25 36.32
C ARG A 154 -14.12 5.42 37.29
N THR A 155 -15.28 5.98 37.61
CA THR A 155 -15.53 6.49 38.96
C THR A 155 -15.57 5.25 39.85
N GLY A 156 -14.46 4.99 40.55
CA GLY A 156 -14.46 4.09 41.70
C GLY A 156 -15.30 4.67 42.84
N PRO A 157 -15.66 3.82 43.82
CA PRO A 157 -16.69 4.08 44.83
C PRO A 157 -16.46 5.33 45.69
#